data_AF-X1S1L6-F1
#
_entry.id   AF-X1S1L6-F1
#
_cell.length_a   1.000
_cell.length_b   1.000
_cell.length_c   1.000
_cell.angle_alpha   90.00
_cell.angle_beta   90.00
_cell.angle_gamma   90.00
#
_symmetry.space_group_name_H-M   'P 1'
#
loop_
_entity.id
_entity.type
_entity.pdbx_description
1 polymer ?
#
loop_
_entity_poly.entity_id
_entity_poly.type
_entity_poly.pdbx_seq_one_letter_code
_entity_poly.pdbx_strand_id
1 'polypeptide(L)' 'EIKSYRLNGPFELVTEYISSATAWAASQRYGVEKIDSKTIKIKAGKFLDLLRKKA' A
#
# COMPACT_ATOMS: atom_id res chain seq x y z
N GLU A 1 -9.26 -2.47 -28.64
CA GLU A 1 -8.54 -1.19 -28.49
C GLU A 1 -8.24 -0.98 -27.02
N ILE A 2 -6.98 -0.84 -26.62
CA ILE A 2 -6.60 -0.63 -25.21
C ILE A 2 -6.59 0.88 -24.96
N LYS A 3 -7.48 1.37 -24.10
CA LYS A 3 -7.53 2.78 -23.72
C LYS A 3 -6.61 3.04 -22.54
N SER A 4 -5.79 4.08 -22.67
CA SER A 4 -4.96 4.58 -21.56
C SER A 4 -5.83 5.12 -20.43
N TYR A 5 -5.59 4.66 -19.21
CA TYR A 5 -6.25 5.13 -18.01
C TYR A 5 -5.34 6.10 -17.24
N ARG A 6 -5.85 7.29 -16.90
CA ARG A 6 -5.15 8.24 -16.03
C ARG A 6 -5.59 8.05 -14.60
N LEU A 7 -4.62 7.78 -13.74
CA LEU A 7 -4.79 7.71 -12.30
C LEU A 7 -4.71 9.12 -11.71
N ASN A 8 -5.79 9.57 -11.05
CA ASN A 8 -5.85 10.84 -10.33
C ASN A 8 -5.86 10.58 -8.82
N GLY A 9 -5.02 11.31 -8.07
CA GLY A 9 -4.81 11.09 -6.63
C GLY A 9 -5.81 11.84 -5.73
N PRO A 10 -5.75 11.61 -4.40
CA PRO A 10 -4.76 10.81 -3.66
C PRO A 10 -4.97 9.29 -3.79
N PHE A 11 -3.92 8.52 -3.52
CA PHE A 11 -3.93 7.07 -3.67
C PHE A 11 -3.76 6.35 -2.33
N GLU A 12 -4.47 5.22 -2.21
CA GLU A 12 -4.32 4.27 -1.11
C GLU A 12 -3.95 2.89 -1.68
N LEU A 13 -2.93 2.26 -1.11
CA LEU A 13 -2.59 0.86 -1.35
C LEU A 13 -2.94 0.05 -0.11
N VAL A 14 -3.87 -0.89 -0.25
CA VAL A 14 -4.21 -1.86 0.80
C VAL A 14 -3.60 -3.20 0.42
N THR A 15 -2.90 -3.83 1.34
CA THR A 15 -2.28 -5.16 1.12
C THR A 15 -2.69 -6.09 2.25
N GLU A 16 -3.36 -7.18 1.88
CA GLU A 16 -3.66 -8.28 2.77
C GLU A 16 -2.61 -9.38 2.60
N TYR A 17 -2.05 -9.86 3.71
CA TYR A 17 -1.03 -10.90 3.75
C TYR A 17 -1.64 -12.22 4.24
N ILE A 18 -1.13 -13.32 3.70
CA ILE A 18 -1.53 -14.67 4.13
C ILE A 18 -1.15 -14.90 5.61
N SER A 19 0.03 -14.43 6.00
CA SER A 19 0.58 -14.56 7.36
C SER A 19 0.60 -13.22 8.09
N SER A 20 0.20 -13.26 9.36
CA SER A 20 0.24 -12.11 10.28
C SER A 20 1.68 -11.66 10.59
N ALA A 21 2.65 -12.58 10.57
CA ALA A 21 4.06 -12.23 10.77
C ALA A 21 4.57 -11.34 9.64
N THR A 22 4.19 -11.64 8.39
CA THR A 22 4.57 -10.84 7.23
C THR A 22 3.91 -9.46 7.24
N ALA A 23 2.61 -9.40 7.59
CA ALA A 23 1.91 -8.13 7.76
C ALA A 23 2.54 -7.27 8.85
N TRP A 24 2.89 -7.88 9.99
CA TRP A 24 3.53 -7.18 11.10
C TRP A 24 4.92 -6.63 10.71
N ALA A 25 5.74 -7.43 10.02
CA ALA A 25 7.04 -6.97 9.54
C ALA A 25 6.89 -5.80 8.55
N ALA A 26 5.91 -5.87 7.66
CA ALA A 26 5.62 -4.79 6.71
C ALA A 26 5.06 -3.53 7.41
N SER A 27 4.31 -3.67 8.50
CA SER A 27 3.75 -2.54 9.25
C SER A 27 4.79 -1.75 10.05
N GLN A 28 6.03 -2.24 10.20
CA GLN A 28 7.09 -1.50 10.88
C GLN A 28 7.69 -0.37 10.02
N ARG A 29 7.32 -0.28 8.74
CA ARG A 29 7.88 0.71 7.81
C ARG A 29 7.21 2.07 7.97
N TYR A 30 7.98 3.14 7.75
CA TYR A 30 7.47 4.51 7.86
C TYR A 30 6.35 4.78 6.84
N GLY A 31 5.23 5.32 7.33
CA GLY A 31 4.07 5.65 6.49
C GLY A 31 3.19 4.46 6.11
N VAL A 32 3.33 3.32 6.81
CA VAL A 32 2.43 2.17 6.74
C VAL A 32 1.49 2.19 7.95
N GLU A 33 0.19 2.13 7.71
CA GLU A 33 -0.85 2.01 8.72
C GLU A 33 -1.28 0.54 8.81
N LYS A 34 -1.29 -0.03 10.03
CA LYS A 34 -1.86 -1.36 10.26
C LYS A 34 -3.39 -1.23 10.37
N ILE A 35 -4.13 -1.93 9.53
CA ILE A 35 -5.60 -2.00 9.62
C ILE A 35 -6.00 -3.12 10.59
N ASP A 36 -5.44 -4.31 10.40
CA ASP A 36 -5.73 -5.49 11.21
C ASP A 36 -4.49 -6.40 11.33
N SER A 37 -4.66 -7.61 11.84
CA SER A 37 -3.54 -8.57 12.05
C SER A 37 -2.79 -8.99 10.78
N LYS A 38 -3.42 -8.87 9.61
CA LYS A 38 -2.95 -9.33 8.30
C LYS A 38 -3.00 -8.26 7.21
N THR A 39 -3.62 -7.11 7.48
CA THR A 39 -3.81 -6.06 6.49
C THR A 39 -3.08 -4.77 6.86
N ILE A 40 -2.39 -4.18 5.88
CA ILE A 40 -1.76 -2.86 5.98
C ILE A 40 -2.32 -1.91 4.91
N LYS A 41 -2.13 -0.61 5.16
CA LYS A 41 -2.47 0.48 4.26
C LYS A 41 -1.29 1.43 4.09
N ILE A 42 -1.11 1.94 2.87
CA ILE A 42 -0.16 3.00 2.56
C ILE A 42 -0.90 4.10 1.83
N LYS A 43 -0.73 5.36 2.26
CA LYS A 43 -1.31 6.54 1.60
C LYS A 43 -0.22 7.39 0.95
N ALA A 44 -0.50 7.90 -0.24
CA ALA A 44 0.38 8.84 -0.93
C ALA A 44 -0.37 9.75 -1.91
N GLY A 45 0.16 10.96 -2.11
CA GLY A 45 -0.37 11.91 -3.10
C GLY A 45 -0.08 11.50 -4.56
N LYS A 46 1.01 10.76 -4.79
CA LYS A 46 1.39 10.24 -6.11
C LYS A 46 1.44 8.72 -6.09
N PHE A 47 1.01 8.08 -7.18
CA PHE A 47 0.97 6.62 -7.28
C PHE A 47 2.36 5.99 -7.12
N LEU A 48 3.39 6.58 -7.74
CA LEU A 48 4.76 6.08 -7.64
C LEU A 48 5.33 6.10 -6.22
N ASP A 49 4.83 7.00 -5.36
CA ASP A 49 5.25 7.07 -3.96
C ASP A 49 4.69 5.88 -3.15
N LEU A 50 3.56 5.29 -3.55
CA LEU A 50 3.06 4.05 -2.94
C LEU A 50 4.05 2.90 -3.17
N LEU A 51 4.60 2.78 -4.38
CA LEU A 51 5.54 1.73 -4.74
C LEU A 51 6.86 1.88 -3.98
N ARG A 52 7.35 3.11 -3.83
CA ARG A 52 8.57 3.40 -3.06
C ARG A 52 8.43 3.09 -1.58
N LYS A 53 7.26 3.37 -0.99
CA LYS A 53 6.98 3.03 0.43
C LYS A 53 6.80 1.53 0.65
N LYS A 54 6.42 0.79 -0.39
CA LYS A 54 6.25 -0.68 -0.36
C LYS A 54 7.55 -1.45 -0.55
N ALA A 55 8.50 -0.93 -1.36
CA ALA A 55 9.81 -1.55 -1.60
C ALA A 55 10.63 -1.58 -0.31
#